data_AF-A0A0M2NHA0-F1
#
_entry.id   AF-A0A0M2NHA0-F1
#
_cell.length_a   1.000
_cell.length_b   1.000
_cell.length_c   1.000
_cell.angle_alpha   90.00
_cell.angle_beta   90.00
_cell.angle_gamma   90.00
#
_symmetry.space_group_name_H-M   'P 1'
#
loop_
_entity.id
_entity.type
_entity.pdbx_description
1 polymer ?
#
loop_
_entity_poly.entity_id
_entity_poly.type
_entity_poly.pdbx_seq_one_letter_code
_entity_poly.pdbx_strand_id
1 'polypeptide(L)'
;MSNIIEDGINFGMGLFAYSREKIEEMVEKMVAKGEVQRKDAQSFANDLIKKGEAQREELSRMVKGEVRETLQDIGLTADTRVTKDDIREIIREEIAAAKVQDK
;
A
#
# COMPACT_ATOMS: atom_id res chain seq x y z
N MET A 1 3.23 31.28 -20.55
CA MET A 1 1.87 30.72 -20.71
C MET A 1 1.98 29.22 -20.46
N SER A 2 1.24 28.77 -19.44
CA SER A 2 1.08 27.37 -19.01
C SER A 2 2.36 26.59 -18.73
N ASN A 3 2.98 26.81 -17.56
CA ASN A 3 3.91 25.86 -16.93
C ASN A 3 3.18 24.65 -16.30
N ILE A 4 2.12 24.21 -16.99
CA ILE A 4 1.28 23.03 -16.74
C ILE A 4 2.08 21.70 -16.74
N ILE A 5 3.39 21.76 -16.97
CA ILE A 5 4.27 20.60 -16.82
C ILE A 5 4.56 20.32 -15.32
N GLU A 6 4.57 21.33 -14.45
CA GLU A 6 4.37 21.14 -13.00
C GLU A 6 2.97 20.55 -12.71
N ASP A 7 1.97 20.94 -13.51
CA ASP A 7 0.61 20.40 -13.41
C ASP A 7 0.50 18.93 -13.86
N GLY A 8 1.57 18.32 -14.38
CA GLY A 8 1.63 16.92 -14.81
C GLY A 8 1.76 15.89 -13.69
N ILE A 9 2.14 16.29 -12.47
CA ILE A 9 1.96 15.45 -11.26
C ILE A 9 0.49 15.47 -10.77
N ASN A 10 -0.29 16.48 -11.18
CA ASN A 10 -1.22 17.14 -10.26
C ASN A 10 -2.73 16.87 -10.43
N PHE A 11 -3.24 15.99 -11.29
CA PHE A 11 -4.71 15.82 -11.33
C PHE A 11 -5.31 14.42 -11.19
N GLY A 12 -4.54 13.40 -10.79
CA GLY A 12 -5.19 12.13 -10.43
C GLY A 12 -4.37 11.13 -9.62
N MET A 13 -3.06 11.08 -9.80
CA MET A 13 -2.23 10.00 -9.22
C MET A 13 -1.38 10.41 -8.01
N GLY A 14 -1.29 11.69 -7.64
CA GLY A 14 -0.56 12.14 -6.44
C GLY A 14 0.96 11.91 -6.47
N LEU A 15 1.66 12.35 -5.41
CA LEU A 15 3.12 12.21 -5.28
C LEU A 15 3.53 10.76 -4.98
N PHE A 16 2.61 9.95 -4.45
CA PHE A 16 2.84 8.54 -4.16
C PHE A 16 3.23 7.71 -5.40
N ALA A 17 2.89 8.16 -6.61
CA ALA A 17 3.21 7.46 -7.84
C ALA A 17 4.66 7.66 -8.32
N TYR A 18 5.38 8.65 -7.77
CA TYR A 18 6.70 9.04 -8.24
C TYR A 18 7.84 8.46 -7.39
N SER A 19 9.00 8.27 -8.01
CA SER A 19 10.23 7.93 -7.29
C SER A 19 10.94 9.20 -6.79
N ARG A 20 11.87 9.02 -5.85
CA ARG A 20 12.72 10.10 -5.34
C ARG A 20 13.45 10.82 -6.47
N GLU A 21 14.05 10.05 -7.38
CA GLU A 21 14.81 10.57 -8.52
C GLU A 21 13.94 11.41 -9.45
N LYS A 22 12.67 11.00 -9.66
CA LYS A 22 11.75 11.80 -10.47
C LYS A 22 11.31 13.09 -9.81
N ILE A 23 11.14 13.07 -8.49
CA ILE A 23 10.83 14.29 -7.75
C ILE A 23 12.03 15.25 -7.81
N GLU A 24 13.25 14.77 -7.61
CA GLU A 24 14.47 15.56 -7.70
C GLU A 24 14.67 16.16 -9.12
N GLU A 25 14.47 15.36 -10.17
CA GLU A 25 14.54 15.84 -11.56
C GLU A 25 13.48 16.92 -11.84
N MET A 26 12.27 16.77 -11.29
CA MET A 26 11.22 17.77 -11.44
C MET A 26 11.56 19.07 -10.74
N VAL A 27 12.10 19.00 -9.53
CA VAL A 27 12.52 20.20 -8.81
C VAL A 27 13.69 20.90 -9.51
N GLU A 28 14.65 20.17 -10.09
CA GLU A 28 15.73 20.80 -10.87
C GLU A 28 15.18 21.53 -12.11
N LYS A 29 14.15 20.97 -12.78
CA LYS A 29 13.45 21.66 -13.88
C LYS A 29 12.75 22.94 -13.41
N MET A 30 12.15 22.92 -12.21
CA MET A 30 11.54 24.11 -11.61
C MET A 30 12.59 25.17 -11.27
N VAL A 31 13.78 24.76 -10.82
CA VAL A 31 14.91 25.68 -10.61
C VAL A 31 15.36 26.30 -11.93
N ALA A 32 15.50 25.51 -12.99
CA ALA A 32 15.89 25.98 -14.31
C ALA A 32 14.89 26.99 -14.91
N LYS A 33 13.60 26.84 -14.58
CA LYS A 33 12.53 27.77 -14.98
C LYS A 33 12.40 28.99 -14.07
N GLY A 34 13.14 29.04 -12.96
CA GLY A 34 13.02 30.10 -11.96
C GLY A 34 11.79 30.00 -11.05
N GLU A 35 11.08 28.85 -11.07
CA GLU A 35 9.93 28.55 -10.21
C GLU A 35 10.36 28.23 -8.77
N VAL A 36 11.55 27.64 -8.62
CA VAL A 36 12.16 27.32 -7.32
C VAL A 36 13.55 27.96 -7.23
N GLN A 37 13.86 28.59 -6.10
CA GLN A 37 15.21 29.08 -5.87
C GLN A 37 16.18 27.90 -5.68
N ARG A 38 17.36 27.97 -6.31
CA ARG A 38 18.37 26.90 -6.23
C ARG A 38 18.76 26.50 -4.80
N LYS A 39 18.75 27.47 -3.86
CA LYS A 39 19.01 27.23 -2.44
C LYS A 39 17.92 26.40 -1.73
N ASP A 40 16.69 26.46 -2.24
CA ASP A 40 15.51 25.85 -1.62
C ASP A 40 15.14 24.51 -2.28
N ALA A 41 15.70 24.23 -3.47
CA ALA A 41 15.46 23.04 -4.29
C ALA A 41 15.54 21.73 -3.51
N GLN A 42 16.63 21.51 -2.77
CA GLN A 42 16.82 20.28 -2.00
C GLN A 42 15.74 20.09 -0.93
N SER A 43 15.37 21.17 -0.23
CA SER A 43 14.34 21.13 0.80
C SER A 43 12.97 20.82 0.19
N PHE A 44 12.67 21.44 -0.95
CA PHE A 44 11.41 21.27 -1.65
C PHE A 44 11.24 19.85 -2.21
N ALA A 45 12.31 19.29 -2.80
CA ALA A 45 12.31 17.89 -3.24
C ALA A 45 12.06 16.94 -2.07
N ASN A 46 12.75 17.15 -0.94
CA ASN A 46 12.57 16.33 0.26
C ASN A 46 11.14 16.39 0.81
N ASP A 47 10.50 17.57 0.79
CA ASP A 47 9.12 17.72 1.23
C ASP A 47 8.13 16.99 0.33
N LEU A 48 8.33 17.05 -0.99
CA LEU A 48 7.51 16.30 -1.95
C LEU A 48 7.68 14.79 -1.77
N ILE A 49 8.90 14.31 -1.51
CA ILE A 49 9.17 12.90 -1.25
C ILE A 49 8.46 12.43 0.02
N LYS A 50 8.59 13.17 1.12
CA LYS A 50 7.91 12.85 2.38
C LYS A 50 6.39 12.81 2.21
N LYS A 51 5.82 13.77 1.47
CA LYS A 51 4.39 13.77 1.15
C LYS A 51 3.99 12.53 0.34
N GLY A 52 4.79 12.14 -0.65
CA GLY A 52 4.56 10.90 -1.42
C GLY A 52 4.62 9.64 -0.56
N GLU A 53 5.57 9.55 0.36
CA GLU A 53 5.69 8.44 1.31
C GLU A 53 4.48 8.34 2.25
N ALA A 54 4.03 9.47 2.81
CA ALA A 54 2.83 9.52 3.65
C ALA A 54 1.57 9.09 2.88
N GLN A 55 1.40 9.55 1.63
CA GLN A 55 0.31 9.14 0.76
C GLN A 55 0.35 7.62 0.44
N ARG A 56 1.54 7.05 0.22
CA ARG A 56 1.69 5.58 0.04
C ARG A 56 1.25 4.81 1.26
N GLU A 57 1.61 5.29 2.45
CA GLU A 57 1.26 4.64 3.71
C GLU A 57 -0.25 4.66 3.95
N GLU A 58 -0.89 5.81 3.75
CA GLU A 58 -2.34 5.96 3.85
C GLU A 58 -3.07 5.06 2.84
N LEU A 59 -2.64 5.05 1.58
CA LEU A 59 -3.19 4.16 0.56
C LEU A 59 -3.03 2.69 0.95
N SER A 60 -1.86 2.30 1.46
CA SER A 60 -1.63 0.93 1.92
C SER A 60 -2.56 0.54 3.06
N ARG A 61 -2.85 1.46 3.99
CA ARG A 61 -3.81 1.23 5.08
C ARG A 61 -5.23 1.06 4.56
N MET A 62 -5.68 1.93 3.66
CA MET A 62 -7.01 1.83 3.05
C MET A 62 -7.19 0.52 2.30
N VAL A 63 -6.24 0.16 1.42
CA VAL A 63 -6.28 -1.09 0.65
C VAL A 63 -6.29 -2.31 1.58
N LYS A 64 -5.46 -2.33 2.63
CA LYS A 64 -5.48 -3.43 3.61
C LYS A 64 -6.79 -3.53 4.38
N GLY A 65 -7.40 -2.39 4.71
CA GLY A 65 -8.72 -2.33 5.34
C GLY A 65 -9.79 -2.94 4.45
N GLU A 66 -9.90 -2.44 3.22
CA GLU A 66 -10.87 -2.90 2.22
C GLU A 66 -10.73 -4.40 1.91
N VAL A 67 -9.49 -4.86 1.72
CA VAL A 67 -9.21 -6.28 1.49
C VAL A 67 -9.62 -7.10 2.70
N ARG A 68 -9.36 -6.62 3.93
CA ARG A 68 -9.75 -7.33 5.15
C ARG A 68 -11.26 -7.42 5.29
N GLU A 69 -11.99 -6.34 5.01
CA GLU A 69 -13.45 -6.31 5.02
C GLU A 69 -14.03 -7.25 3.97
N THR A 70 -13.57 -7.16 2.72
CA THR A 70 -13.97 -8.07 1.64
C THR A 70 -13.72 -9.54 2.01
N LEU A 71 -12.58 -9.85 2.62
CA LEU A 71 -12.25 -11.21 3.07
C LEU A 71 -13.20 -11.68 4.19
N GLN A 72 -13.57 -10.79 5.11
CA GLN A 72 -14.57 -11.10 6.16
C GLN A 72 -15.95 -11.36 5.56
N ASP A 73 -16.37 -10.57 4.57
CA ASP A 73 -17.68 -10.71 3.90
C ASP A 73 -17.84 -12.05 3.19
N ILE A 74 -16.75 -12.61 2.64
CA ILE A 74 -16.74 -13.93 2.01
C ILE A 74 -16.41 -15.08 2.99
N GLY A 75 -16.36 -14.80 4.29
CA GLY A 75 -16.14 -15.79 5.35
C GLY A 75 -14.67 -16.22 5.53
N LEU A 76 -13.73 -15.57 4.84
CA LEU A 76 -12.29 -15.78 5.00
C LEU A 76 -11.72 -14.82 6.06
N THR A 77 -12.06 -15.07 7.32
CA THR A 77 -11.43 -14.39 8.46
C THR A 77 -9.99 -14.88 8.69
N ALA A 78 -9.17 -14.11 9.43
CA ALA A 78 -7.83 -14.56 9.83
C ALA A 78 -7.84 -15.86 10.64
N ASP A 79 -8.97 -16.15 11.32
CA ASP A 79 -9.23 -17.38 12.08
C ASP A 79 -9.57 -18.59 11.17
N THR A 80 -9.85 -18.35 9.89
CA THR A 80 -10.04 -19.42 8.88
C THR A 80 -8.72 -19.99 8.36
N ARG A 81 -7.57 -19.52 8.88
CA ARG A 81 -6.28 -20.16 8.63
C ARG A 81 -6.29 -21.52 9.31
N VAL A 82 -6.70 -22.55 8.57
CA VAL A 82 -6.57 -23.95 9.00
C VAL A 82 -5.10 -24.23 9.30
N THR A 83 -4.79 -24.38 10.59
CA THR A 83 -3.45 -24.71 11.05
C THR A 83 -3.21 -26.21 11.00
N LYS A 84 -1.94 -26.63 11.09
CA LYS A 84 -1.59 -28.07 11.17
C LYS A 84 -2.21 -28.74 12.39
N ASP A 85 -2.49 -27.97 13.45
CA ASP A 85 -3.07 -28.48 14.69
C ASP A 85 -4.59 -28.65 14.52
N ASP A 86 -5.28 -27.72 13.86
CA ASP A 86 -6.70 -27.86 13.50
C ASP A 86 -6.94 -29.10 12.62
N ILE A 87 -6.07 -29.34 11.63
CA ILE A 87 -6.14 -30.54 10.78
C ILE A 87 -5.93 -31.81 11.61
N ARG A 88 -5.03 -31.78 12.59
CA ARG A 88 -4.79 -32.94 13.47
C ARG A 88 -5.97 -33.22 14.39
N GLU A 89 -6.67 -32.21 14.87
CA GLU A 89 -7.90 -32.41 15.65
C GLU A 89 -9.00 -33.04 14.79
N ILE A 90 -9.27 -32.48 13.59
CA ILE A 90 -10.27 -33.03 12.66
C ILE A 90 -9.97 -34.50 12.34
N ILE A 91 -8.72 -34.84 12.01
CA ILE A 91 -8.33 -36.23 11.73
C ILE A 91 -8.52 -37.15 12.94
N ARG A 92 -8.25 -36.65 14.16
CA ARG A 92 -8.43 -37.45 15.39
C ARG A 92 -9.90 -37.72 15.68
N GLU A 93 -10.77 -36.74 15.52
CA GLU A 93 -12.22 -36.91 15.65
C GLU A 93 -12.75 -37.95 14.66
N GLU A 94 -12.37 -37.84 13.38
CA GLU A 94 -12.79 -38.79 12.33
C GLU A 94 -12.32 -40.23 12.62
N ILE A 95 -11.07 -40.41 13.08
CA ILE A 95 -10.56 -41.74 13.47
C ILE A 95 -11.29 -42.28 14.70
N ALA A 96 -11.65 -41.43 15.66
CA ALA A 96 -12.40 -41.84 16.84
C ALA A 96 -13.83 -42.24 16.48
N ALA A 97 -14.50 -41.47 15.61
CA ALA A 97 -15.84 -41.78 15.11
C ALA A 97 -15.87 -43.10 14.31
N ALA A 98 -14.86 -43.33 13.45
CA ALA A 98 -14.72 -44.57 12.70
C ALA A 98 -14.51 -45.80 13.62
N LYS A 99 -13.79 -45.65 14.73
CA LYS A 99 -13.60 -46.73 15.73
C LYS A 99 -14.86 -47.03 16.56
N VAL A 100 -15.80 -46.09 16.65
CA VAL A 100 -17.07 -46.28 17.36
C VAL A 100 -18.11 -46.98 16.49
N GLN A 101 -18.03 -46.86 15.16
CA GLN A 101 -18.91 -47.57 14.22
C GLN A 101 -18.56 -49.04 14.02
N ASP A 102 -17.34 -49.46 14.35
CA ASP A 102 -16.83 -50.83 14.15
C ASP A 102 -17.06 -51.75 15.39
N LYS A 103 -17.95 -51.35 16.31
CA LYS A 103 -18.25 -52.02 17.58
C LYS A 103 -19.75 -52.23 17.77
#